data_AF-A0A1A2YY11-F1
#
_entry.id   AF-A0A1A2YY11-F1
#
_cell.length_a   1.000
_cell.length_b   1.000
_cell.length_c   1.000
_cell.angle_alpha   90.00
_cell.angle_beta   90.00
_cell.angle_gamma   90.00
#
_symmetry.space_group_name_H-M   'P 1'
#
loop_
_entity.id
_entity.type
_entity.pdbx_description
1 polymer ?
#
loop_
_entity_poly.entity_id
_entity_poly.type
_entity_poly.pdbx_seq_one_letter_code
_entity_poly.pdbx_strand_id
1 'polypeptide(L)'
;MTTQPESLSAAVKQLRDTGVAMAAQNAAVAIPTSAVHPAGSDAVSAVAAAQFALHGEMYQAVSAQAKAIHEVFTSILAQAANTAVDS
;
A
#
# COMPACT_ATOMS: atom_id res chain seq x y z
N MET A 1 6.40 -27.37 20.39
CA MET A 1 5.87 -26.10 19.85
C MET A 1 4.65 -26.46 19.03
N THR A 2 3.46 -25.98 19.39
CA THR A 2 2.25 -26.22 18.61
C THR A 2 2.19 -25.15 17.53
N THR A 3 2.54 -25.49 16.29
CA THR A 3 2.16 -24.67 15.14
C THR A 3 0.63 -24.66 15.05
N GLN A 4 0.02 -23.51 14.74
CA GLN A 4 -1.41 -23.41 14.43
C GLN A 4 -1.55 -23.01 12.95
N PRO A 5 -1.47 -23.97 12.01
CA PRO A 5 -1.44 -23.66 10.58
C PRO A 5 -2.71 -22.94 10.10
N GLU A 6 -3.86 -23.24 10.71
CA GLU A 6 -5.15 -22.59 10.42
C GLU A 6 -5.12 -21.10 10.75
N SER A 7 -4.59 -20.73 11.92
CA SER A 7 -4.40 -19.34 12.35
C SER A 7 -3.47 -18.58 11.40
N LEU A 8 -2.40 -19.25 10.93
CA LEU A 8 -1.45 -18.67 9.99
C LEU A 8 -2.07 -18.47 8.59
N SER A 9 -2.85 -19.44 8.11
CA SER A 9 -3.62 -19.33 6.86
C SER A 9 -4.68 -18.23 6.92
N ALA A 10 -5.32 -18.03 8.08
CA ALA A 10 -6.25 -16.92 8.30
C ALA A 10 -5.53 -15.57 8.24
N ALA A 11 -4.38 -15.44 8.90
CA ALA A 11 -3.56 -14.24 8.87
C ALA A 11 -3.09 -13.89 7.46
N VAL A 12 -2.63 -14.87 6.67
CA VAL A 12 -2.25 -14.68 5.26
C VAL A 12 -3.43 -14.14 4.45
N LYS A 13 -4.64 -14.69 4.61
CA LYS A 13 -5.83 -14.18 3.90
C LYS A 13 -6.12 -12.72 4.26
N GLN A 14 -6.16 -12.40 5.56
CA GLN A 14 -6.39 -11.03 6.02
C GLN A 14 -5.34 -10.04 5.50
N LEU A 15 -4.06 -10.44 5.45
CA LEU A 15 -2.99 -9.62 4.91
C LEU A 15 -3.16 -9.38 3.40
N ARG A 16 -3.58 -10.39 2.63
CA ARG A 16 -3.88 -10.22 1.21
C ARG A 16 -5.03 -9.25 1.00
N ASP A 17 -6.12 -9.40 1.74
CA ASP A 17 -7.30 -8.52 1.63
C ASP A 17 -6.93 -7.07 1.99
N THR A 18 -6.14 -6.89 3.05
CA THR A 18 -5.59 -5.58 3.43
C THR A 18 -4.73 -4.98 2.31
N GLY A 19 -3.85 -5.78 1.70
CA GLY A 19 -3.01 -5.34 0.59
C GLY A 19 -3.82 -4.89 -0.63
N VAL A 20 -4.92 -5.61 -0.95
CA VAL A 20 -5.85 -5.24 -2.02
C VAL A 20 -6.56 -3.93 -1.70
N ALA A 21 -7.09 -3.79 -0.49
CA ALA A 21 -7.76 -2.56 -0.06
C ALA A 21 -6.80 -1.35 -0.11
N MET A 22 -5.56 -1.53 0.35
CA MET A 22 -4.51 -0.50 0.29
C MET A 22 -4.17 -0.10 -1.15
N ALA A 23 -4.02 -1.08 -2.06
CA ALA A 23 -3.74 -0.79 -3.46
C ALA A 23 -4.89 -0.03 -4.13
N ALA A 24 -6.14 -0.43 -3.86
CA ALA A 24 -7.32 0.24 -4.37
C ALA A 24 -7.42 1.69 -3.85
N GLN A 25 -7.18 1.90 -2.55
CA GLN A 25 -7.20 3.23 -1.96
C GLN A 25 -6.09 4.12 -2.53
N ASN A 26 -4.86 3.61 -2.66
CA ASN A 26 -3.73 4.36 -3.22
C ASN A 26 -4.01 4.79 -4.66
N ALA A 27 -4.60 3.92 -5.47
CA ALA A 27 -5.04 4.25 -6.82
C ALA A 27 -6.16 5.32 -6.83
N ALA A 28 -7.15 5.19 -5.94
CA ALA A 28 -8.28 6.11 -5.86
C ALA A 28 -7.84 7.54 -5.47
N VAL A 29 -6.82 7.68 -4.63
CA VAL A 29 -6.32 8.99 -4.18
C VAL A 29 -5.21 9.57 -5.06
N ALA A 30 -4.69 8.82 -6.03
CA ALA A 30 -3.57 9.26 -6.87
C ALA A 30 -3.83 10.59 -7.58
N ILE A 31 -5.01 10.74 -8.19
CA ILE A 31 -5.40 11.99 -8.88
C ILE A 31 -5.81 13.08 -7.87
N PRO A 32 -6.69 12.83 -6.88
CA PRO A 32 -7.06 13.84 -5.89
C PRO A 32 -5.89 14.50 -5.15
N THR A 33 -4.80 13.76 -4.90
CA THR A 33 -3.62 14.31 -4.20
C THR A 33 -2.58 14.94 -5.12
N SER A 34 -2.61 14.63 -6.43
CA SER A 34 -1.67 15.20 -7.41
C SER A 34 -2.24 16.38 -8.21
N ALA A 35 -3.56 16.47 -8.36
CA ALA A 35 -4.24 17.51 -9.14
C ALA A 35 -4.85 18.62 -8.26
N VAL A 36 -4.11 19.07 -7.24
CA VAL A 36 -4.55 20.15 -6.34
C VAL A 36 -4.56 21.48 -7.11
N HIS A 37 -5.67 22.19 -7.03
CA HIS A 37 -5.80 23.50 -7.68
C HIS A 37 -5.23 24.61 -6.77
N PRO A 38 -4.59 25.65 -7.33
CA PRO A 38 -4.17 26.82 -6.57
C PRO A 38 -5.35 27.46 -5.82
N ALA A 39 -5.12 27.88 -4.57
CA ALA A 39 -6.15 28.55 -3.75
C ALA A 39 -6.48 29.98 -4.25
N GLY A 40 -5.57 30.59 -5.01
CA GLY A 40 -5.70 31.92 -5.59
C GLY A 40 -4.77 32.12 -6.78
N SER A 41 -4.85 33.30 -7.41
CA SER A 41 -4.07 33.63 -8.63
C SER A 41 -2.64 34.09 -8.36
N ASP A 42 -2.21 34.14 -7.09
CA ASP A 42 -0.88 34.56 -6.70
C ASP A 42 0.16 33.42 -6.86
N ALA A 43 1.43 33.81 -6.95
CA ALA A 43 2.52 32.87 -7.15
C ALA A 43 2.71 31.90 -5.97
N VAL A 44 2.35 32.29 -4.73
CA VAL A 44 2.50 31.43 -3.55
C VAL A 44 1.47 30.30 -3.62
N SER A 45 0.23 30.60 -3.99
CA SER A 45 -0.83 29.61 -4.23
C SER A 45 -0.45 28.62 -5.33
N ALA A 46 0.17 29.08 -6.42
CA ALA A 46 0.64 28.22 -7.50
C ALA A 46 1.77 27.27 -7.05
N VAL A 47 2.77 27.80 -6.34
CA VAL A 47 3.86 26.98 -5.79
C VAL A 47 3.34 25.97 -4.77
N ALA A 48 2.42 26.36 -3.89
CA ALA A 48 1.82 25.45 -2.92
C ALA A 48 1.11 24.28 -3.60
N ALA A 49 0.29 24.53 -4.61
CA ALA A 49 -0.37 23.48 -5.39
C ALA A 49 0.64 22.53 -6.06
N ALA A 50 1.72 23.07 -6.65
CA ALA A 50 2.78 22.27 -7.27
C ALA A 50 3.53 21.40 -6.24
N GLN A 51 3.77 21.91 -5.02
CA GLN A 51 4.41 21.12 -3.95
C GLN A 51 3.52 19.95 -3.50
N PHE A 52 2.20 20.14 -3.41
CA PHE A 52 1.26 19.05 -3.15
C PHE A 52 1.27 18.02 -4.27
N ALA A 53 1.28 18.46 -5.53
CA ALA A 53 1.36 17.58 -6.69
C ALA A 53 2.59 16.66 -6.62
N LEU A 54 3.77 17.27 -6.42
CA LEU A 54 5.04 16.57 -6.27
C LEU A 54 5.02 15.60 -5.08
N HIS A 55 4.47 16.02 -3.94
CA HIS A 55 4.34 15.14 -2.77
C HIS A 55 3.42 13.94 -3.06
N GLY A 56 2.30 14.16 -3.76
CA GLY A 56 1.39 13.10 -4.20
C GLY A 56 2.09 12.08 -5.09
N GLU A 57 2.87 12.53 -6.06
CA GLU A 57 3.67 11.65 -6.95
C GLU A 57 4.70 10.84 -6.17
N MET A 58 5.44 11.47 -5.25
CA MET A 58 6.41 10.78 -4.38
C MET A 58 5.72 9.74 -3.49
N TYR A 59 4.56 10.08 -2.91
CA TYR A 59 3.77 9.16 -2.12
C TYR A 59 3.35 7.93 -2.93
N GLN A 60 2.95 8.10 -4.19
CA GLN A 60 2.57 6.98 -5.07
C GLN A 60 3.77 6.08 -5.37
N ALA A 61 4.95 6.65 -5.62
CA ALA A 61 6.17 5.87 -5.84
C ALA A 61 6.54 5.01 -4.61
N VAL A 62 6.52 5.61 -3.40
CA VAL A 62 6.77 4.90 -2.15
C VAL A 62 5.71 3.83 -1.89
N SER A 63 4.44 4.14 -2.17
CA SER A 63 3.32 3.21 -2.03
C SER A 63 3.45 1.98 -2.93
N ALA A 64 3.94 2.15 -4.16
CA ALA A 64 4.23 1.04 -5.06
C ALA A 64 5.35 0.14 -4.52
N GLN A 65 6.40 0.71 -3.94
CA GLN A 65 7.47 -0.04 -3.28
C GLN A 65 6.93 -0.81 -2.06
N ALA A 66 6.12 -0.18 -1.22
CA ALA A 66 5.51 -0.80 -0.05
C ALA A 66 4.61 -1.99 -0.45
N LYS A 67 3.83 -1.85 -1.53
CA LYS A 67 3.02 -2.94 -2.09
C LYS A 67 3.88 -4.15 -2.46
N ALA A 68 5.01 -3.93 -3.15
CA ALA A 68 5.90 -5.02 -3.54
C ALA A 68 6.48 -5.75 -2.31
N ILE A 69 6.90 -5.01 -1.28
CA ILE A 69 7.39 -5.59 -0.02
C ILE A 69 6.29 -6.41 0.68
N HIS A 70 5.06 -5.87 0.73
CA HIS A 70 3.90 -6.56 1.31
C HIS A 70 3.59 -7.88 0.60
N GLU A 71 3.67 -7.91 -0.73
CA GLU A 71 3.46 -9.11 -1.54
C GLU A 71 4.53 -10.17 -1.26
N VAL A 72 5.81 -9.77 -1.20
CA VAL A 72 6.91 -10.68 -0.84
C VAL A 72 6.71 -11.25 0.56
N PHE A 73 6.43 -10.39 1.54
CA PHE A 73 6.19 -10.81 2.93
C PHE A 73 5.04 -11.82 3.03
N THR A 74 3.90 -11.50 2.40
CA THR A 74 2.71 -12.36 2.44
C THR A 74 2.95 -13.68 1.72
N SER A 75 3.77 -13.70 0.66
CA SER A 75 4.18 -14.92 -0.04
C SER A 75 5.09 -15.81 0.83
N ILE A 76 6.03 -15.22 1.57
CA ILE A 76 6.89 -15.96 2.51
C ILE A 76 6.04 -16.58 3.63
N LEU A 77 5.11 -15.80 4.19
CA LEU A 77 4.23 -16.27 5.25
C LEU A 77 3.31 -17.42 4.79
N ALA A 78 2.80 -17.33 3.56
CA ALA A 78 2.00 -18.40 2.95
C ALA A 78 2.81 -19.70 2.77
N GLN A 79 4.08 -19.60 2.34
CA GLN A 79 4.96 -20.76 2.22
C GLN A 79 5.22 -21.41 3.58
N ALA A 80 5.50 -20.61 4.62
CA ALA A 80 5.70 -21.10 5.98
C ALA A 80 4.45 -21.83 6.52
N ALA A 81 3.25 -21.32 6.20
CA ALA A 81 1.98 -21.96 6.57
C ALA A 81 1.85 -23.35 5.95
N ASN A 82 2.18 -23.48 4.66
CA ASN A 82 2.12 -24.75 3.96
C ASN A 82 3.12 -25.76 4.54
N THR A 83 4.37 -25.34 4.78
CA THR A 83 5.37 -26.24 5.38
C THR A 83 4.97 -26.75 6.77
N ALA A 84 4.24 -25.95 7.54
CA ALA A 84 3.76 -26.32 8.86
C ALA A 84 2.55 -27.27 8.85
N VAL A 85 1.89 -27.45 7.70
CA VAL A 85 0.86 -28.47 7.47
C VAL A 85 1.49 -29.80 7.01
N ASP A 86 2.64 -29.74 6.33
CA ASP A 86 3.35 -30.90 5.81
C ASP A 86 4.34 -31.56 6.82
N SER A 87 4.47 -30.98 8.03
CA SER A 87 5.37 -31.45 9.11
C SER A 87 4.60 -32.18 10.21
#